data_AF-A0A0R2JIL1-F1
#
_entry.id   AF-A0A0R2JIL1-F1
#
_cell.length_a   1.000
_cell.length_b   1.000
_cell.length_c   1.000
_cell.angle_alpha   90.00
_cell.angle_beta   90.00
_cell.angle_gamma   90.00
#
_symmetry.space_group_name_H-M   'P 1'
#
loop_
_entity.id
_entity.type
_entity.pdbx_description
1 polymer ?
#
loop_
_entity_poly.entity_id
_entity_poly.type
_entity_poly.pdbx_seq_one_letter_code
_entity_poly.pdbx_strand_id
1 'polypeptide(L)'
;MKIFILIATLIVILVLLTIFRRTGRRLTERQIISSQQAVNAAMNAALHELDASLGVKTSDKQFRSTLVANIWGHEVMAFEFSIPIERAVNRDILRKQLNDDLIAYTRANGMKSFDADEPAMLITDLWFDNKQPLVHIDVAHICNAETLSYLHDLRCLNQLD
;
A
#
# COMPACT_ATOMS: atom_id res chain seq x y z
N MET A 1 -28.02 -40.76 -22.80
CA MET A 1 -28.16 -39.38 -23.30
C MET A 1 -28.14 -38.34 -22.18
N LYS A 2 -29.00 -38.44 -21.15
CA LYS A 2 -29.05 -37.48 -20.02
C LYS A 2 -27.72 -37.37 -19.23
N ILE A 3 -27.04 -38.49 -18.98
CA ILE A 3 -25.74 -38.53 -18.27
C ILE A 3 -24.64 -37.80 -19.04
N PHE A 4 -24.56 -37.98 -20.36
CA PHE A 4 -23.57 -37.28 -21.19
C PHE A 4 -23.80 -35.76 -21.21
N ILE A 5 -25.06 -35.32 -21.23
CA ILE A 5 -25.41 -33.89 -21.13
C ILE A 5 -25.01 -33.35 -19.76
N LEU A 6 -25.27 -34.07 -18.67
CA LEU A 6 -24.85 -33.68 -17.32
C LEU A 6 -23.32 -33.55 -17.20
N ILE A 7 -22.56 -34.51 -17.74
CA ILE A 7 -21.09 -34.48 -17.73
C ILE A 7 -20.58 -33.29 -18.56
N ALA A 8 -21.12 -33.07 -19.76
CA ALA A 8 -20.73 -31.94 -20.60
C ALA A 8 -21.01 -30.59 -19.91
N THR A 9 -22.18 -30.44 -19.29
CA THR A 9 -22.53 -29.23 -18.52
C THR A 9 -21.58 -29.03 -17.34
N LEU A 10 -21.24 -30.09 -16.59
CA LEU A 10 -20.30 -30.00 -15.47
C LEU A 10 -18.90 -29.55 -15.93
N ILE A 11 -18.43 -30.07 -17.07
CA ILE A 11 -17.15 -29.67 -17.65
C ILE A 11 -17.16 -28.19 -18.03
N VAL A 12 -18.23 -27.71 -18.68
CA VAL A 12 -18.36 -26.29 -19.04
C VAL A 12 -18.35 -25.40 -17.81
N ILE A 13 -19.07 -25.78 -16.74
CA ILE A 13 -19.07 -25.04 -15.47
C ILE A 13 -17.66 -24.99 -14.86
N LEU A 14 -16.94 -26.11 -14.83
CA LEU A 14 -15.56 -26.17 -14.32
C LEU A 14 -14.61 -25.27 -15.12
N VAL A 15 -14.74 -25.26 -16.45
CA VAL A 15 -13.94 -24.41 -17.33
C VAL A 15 -14.22 -22.93 -17.07
N LEU A 16 -15.50 -22.54 -16.99
CA LEU A 16 -15.90 -21.16 -16.69
C LEU A 16 -15.36 -20.71 -15.32
N LEU A 17 -15.54 -21.52 -14.27
CA LEU A 17 -15.00 -21.22 -12.94
C LEU A 17 -13.48 -21.03 -12.95
N THR A 18 -12.76 -21.87 -13.70
CA THR A 18 -11.30 -21.78 -13.82
C THR A 18 -10.87 -20.48 -14.52
N ILE A 19 -11.57 -20.09 -15.58
CA ILE A 19 -11.29 -18.85 -16.32
C ILE A 19 -11.58 -17.62 -15.46
N PHE A 20 -12.73 -17.58 -14.79
CA PHE A 20 -13.10 -16.46 -13.90
C PHE A 20 -12.07 -16.29 -12.76
N ARG A 21 -11.72 -17.38 -12.08
CA ARG A 21 -10.71 -17.35 -10.99
C ARG A 21 -9.34 -16.88 -11.47
N ARG A 22 -8.87 -17.34 -12.64
CA ARG A 22 -7.57 -16.94 -13.18
C ARG A 22 -7.55 -15.49 -13.65
N THR A 23 -8.64 -15.01 -14.22
CA THR A 23 -8.73 -13.64 -14.73
C THR A 23 -8.77 -12.63 -13.58
N GLY A 24 -9.59 -12.90 -12.55
CA GLY A 24 -9.64 -12.05 -11.34
C GLY A 24 -8.28 -11.88 -10.70
N ARG A 25 -7.57 -13.00 -10.44
CA ARG A 25 -6.22 -12.97 -9.84
C ARG A 25 -5.21 -12.10 -10.61
N ARG A 26 -5.25 -12.14 -11.95
CA ARG A 26 -4.35 -11.31 -12.78
C ARG A 26 -4.66 -9.83 -12.69
N LEU A 27 -5.92 -9.45 -12.50
CA LEU A 27 -6.32 -8.05 -12.33
C LEU A 27 -5.82 -7.53 -10.98
N THR A 28 -6.04 -8.30 -9.91
CA THR A 28 -5.52 -8.01 -8.57
C THR A 28 -4.00 -7.83 -8.57
N GLU A 29 -3.26 -8.77 -9.17
CA GLU A 29 -1.80 -8.70 -9.26
C GLU A 29 -1.33 -7.44 -10.00
N ARG A 30 -2.01 -7.06 -11.09
CA ARG A 30 -1.70 -5.82 -11.82
C ARG A 30 -1.99 -4.58 -11.00
N GLN A 31 -3.11 -4.56 -10.28
CA GLN A 31 -3.48 -3.43 -9.42
C GLN A 31 -2.48 -3.26 -8.28
N ILE A 32 -2.06 -4.36 -7.64
CA ILE A 32 -1.01 -4.36 -6.62
C ILE A 32 0.29 -3.78 -7.17
N ILE A 33 0.76 -4.27 -8.33
CA ILE A 33 2.01 -3.79 -8.94
C ILE A 33 1.91 -2.30 -9.28
N SER A 34 0.80 -1.88 -9.91
CA SER A 34 0.59 -0.47 -10.28
C SER A 34 0.54 0.43 -9.04
N SER A 35 -0.14 -0.03 -7.99
CA SER A 35 -0.25 0.67 -6.73
C SER A 35 1.11 0.79 -6.04
N GLN A 36 1.87 -0.31 -5.98
CA GLN A 36 3.21 -0.34 -5.41
C GLN A 36 4.17 0.60 -6.15
N GLN A 37 4.11 0.64 -7.48
CA GLN A 37 4.91 1.56 -8.30
C GLN A 37 4.57 3.02 -8.00
N ALA A 38 3.28 3.33 -7.88
CA ALA A 38 2.85 4.69 -7.57
C ALA A 38 3.28 5.13 -6.16
N VAL A 39 3.13 4.26 -5.17
CA VAL A 39 3.59 4.51 -3.79
C VAL A 39 5.11 4.65 -3.72
N ASN A 40 5.86 3.78 -4.43
CA ASN A 40 7.31 3.92 -4.52
C ASN A 40 7.72 5.26 -5.15
N ALA A 41 7.07 5.67 -6.23
CA ALA A 41 7.37 6.96 -6.87
C ALA A 41 7.09 8.13 -5.92
N ALA A 42 5.93 8.13 -5.26
CA ALA A 42 5.53 9.17 -4.31
C ALA A 42 6.48 9.24 -3.10
N MET A 43 6.82 8.10 -2.49
CA MET A 43 7.74 8.05 -1.36
C MET A 43 9.17 8.46 -1.74
N ASN A 44 9.68 8.04 -2.90
CA ASN A 44 11.01 8.49 -3.34
C ASN A 44 11.04 10.01 -3.60
N ALA A 45 9.95 10.59 -4.12
CA ALA A 45 9.83 12.04 -4.27
C ALA A 45 9.80 12.74 -2.89
N ALA A 46 8.95 12.27 -1.97
CA ALA A 46 8.86 12.81 -0.61
C ALA A 46 10.20 12.72 0.15
N LEU A 47 10.89 11.59 0.05
CA LEU A 47 12.20 11.40 0.70
C LEU A 47 13.30 12.27 0.09
N HIS A 48 13.20 12.61 -1.20
CA HIS A 48 14.15 13.51 -1.85
C HIS A 48 13.95 14.96 -1.42
N GLU A 49 12.71 15.37 -1.13
CA GLU A 49 12.37 16.70 -0.62
C GLU A 49 12.52 16.84 0.90
N LEU A 50 12.71 15.71 1.60
CA LEU A 50 12.78 15.67 3.05
C LEU A 50 13.99 16.45 3.59
N ASP A 51 13.75 17.27 4.61
CA ASP A 51 14.81 18.01 5.29
C ASP A 51 15.84 17.04 5.88
N ALA A 52 17.12 17.23 5.52
CA ALA A 52 18.25 16.46 6.04
C ALA A 52 18.31 16.48 7.58
N SER A 53 17.76 17.51 8.23
CA SER A 53 17.66 17.59 9.68
C SER A 53 16.82 16.45 10.29
N LEU A 54 15.92 15.84 9.50
CA LEU A 54 15.05 14.73 9.91
C LEU A 54 15.78 13.37 9.93
N GLY A 55 17.09 13.34 9.68
CA GLY A 55 17.95 12.19 10.01
C GLY A 55 17.71 10.93 9.18
N VAL A 56 16.91 11.03 8.11
CA VAL A 56 16.71 9.95 7.14
C VAL A 56 17.82 10.02 6.10
N LYS A 57 18.48 8.89 5.82
CA LYS A 57 19.51 8.86 4.78
C LYS A 57 18.86 8.85 3.42
N THR A 58 19.00 9.95 2.70
CA THR A 58 18.74 9.97 1.26
C THR A 58 19.77 9.07 0.56
N SER A 59 19.31 8.23 -0.37
CA SER A 59 20.17 7.40 -1.20
C SER A 59 19.98 7.74 -2.66
N ASP A 60 21.04 7.68 -3.45
CA ASP A 60 20.94 7.75 -4.92
C ASP A 60 20.15 6.57 -5.50
N LYS A 61 19.98 5.49 -4.71
CA LYS A 61 19.14 4.34 -5.07
C LYS A 61 17.71 4.56 -4.61
N GLN A 62 16.76 4.27 -5.51
CA GLN A 62 15.34 4.30 -5.18
C GLN A 62 15.00 3.27 -4.10
N PHE A 63 14.27 3.72 -3.08
CA PHE A 63 13.64 2.86 -2.09
C PHE A 63 12.51 2.07 -2.72
N ARG A 64 12.37 0.81 -2.31
CA ARG A 64 11.32 -0.10 -2.77
C ARG A 64 10.56 -0.61 -1.57
N SER A 65 9.25 -0.68 -1.71
CA SER A 65 8.39 -1.22 -0.66
C SER A 65 8.16 -2.72 -0.78
N THR A 66 7.58 -3.30 0.26
CA THR A 66 7.05 -4.68 0.29
C THR A 66 5.54 -4.62 0.58
N LEU A 67 4.75 -5.47 -0.06
CA LEU A 67 3.30 -5.56 0.18
C LEU A 67 3.03 -6.19 1.56
N VAL A 68 2.21 -5.53 2.40
CA VAL A 68 1.81 -6.05 3.73
C VAL A 68 0.38 -6.61 3.78
N ALA A 69 -0.28 -6.73 2.62
CA ALA A 69 -1.65 -7.24 2.48
C ALA A 69 -1.89 -8.64 3.08
N ASN A 70 -0.86 -9.49 3.15
CA ASN A 70 -1.00 -10.84 3.68
C ASN A 70 -1.47 -10.89 5.15
N ILE A 71 -1.33 -9.77 5.89
CA ILE A 71 -1.75 -9.65 7.29
C ILE A 71 -3.16 -9.07 7.38
N TRP A 72 -3.51 -8.14 6.49
CA TRP A 72 -4.70 -7.29 6.64
C TRP A 72 -5.89 -7.68 5.75
N GLY A 73 -5.68 -8.42 4.66
CA GLY A 73 -6.76 -8.90 3.82
C GLY A 73 -6.43 -8.95 2.33
N HIS A 74 -7.31 -9.62 1.58
CA HIS A 74 -7.17 -9.68 0.12
C HIS A 74 -7.29 -8.27 -0.48
N GLU A 75 -6.41 -7.93 -1.42
CA GLU A 75 -6.44 -6.67 -2.19
C GLU A 75 -6.20 -5.36 -1.40
N VAL A 76 -5.75 -5.44 -0.15
CA VAL A 76 -5.30 -4.24 0.61
C VAL A 76 -4.03 -3.68 -0.02
N MET A 77 -4.04 -2.40 -0.37
CA MET A 77 -2.95 -1.69 -1.03
C MET A 77 -2.09 -0.94 -0.01
N ALA A 78 -1.50 -1.70 0.92
CA ALA A 78 -0.59 -1.18 1.95
C ALA A 78 0.82 -1.73 1.74
N PHE A 79 1.81 -0.86 1.89
CA PHE A 79 3.20 -1.16 1.56
C PHE A 79 4.16 -0.62 2.60
N GLU A 80 5.10 -1.47 3.01
CA GLU A 80 6.13 -1.16 4.01
C GLU A 80 7.43 -0.74 3.32
N PHE A 81 8.04 0.34 3.82
CA PHE A 81 9.39 0.78 3.48
C PHE A 81 10.31 0.62 4.68
N SER A 82 11.50 0.05 4.46
CA SER A 82 12.58 0.06 5.45
C SER A 82 13.69 1.01 4.98
N ILE A 83 13.88 2.12 5.70
CA ILE A 83 14.76 3.22 5.28
C ILE A 83 15.87 3.40 6.31
N PRO A 84 17.14 3.46 5.90
CA PRO A 84 18.24 3.76 6.80
C PRO A 84 18.14 5.17 7.40
N ILE A 85 18.41 5.27 8.70
CA ILE A 85 18.44 6.52 9.45
C ILE A 85 19.83 6.76 10.06
N GLU A 86 20.20 8.03 10.23
CA GLU A 86 21.38 8.45 10.99
C GLU A 86 21.08 8.58 12.47
N ARG A 87 19.87 9.05 12.78
CA ARG A 87 19.38 9.24 14.13
C ARG A 87 17.87 9.07 14.15
N ALA A 88 17.36 8.57 15.28
CA ALA A 88 15.93 8.61 15.51
C ALA A 88 15.49 10.08 15.64
N VAL A 89 14.42 10.43 14.94
CA VAL A 89 13.75 11.72 15.05
C VAL A 89 12.37 11.54 15.63
N ASN A 90 11.70 12.65 15.96
CA ASN A 90 10.33 12.60 16.43
C ASN A 90 9.44 11.96 15.34
N ARG A 91 8.82 10.82 15.69
CA ARG A 91 7.96 10.02 14.80
C ARG A 91 6.82 10.85 14.20
N ASP A 92 6.22 11.72 15.00
CA ASP A 92 5.05 12.49 14.60
C ASP A 92 5.43 13.62 13.64
N ILE A 93 6.60 14.24 13.83
CA ILE A 93 7.14 15.24 12.90
C ILE A 93 7.45 14.59 11.55
N LEU A 94 8.15 13.46 11.56
CA LEU A 94 8.50 12.74 10.33
C LEU A 94 7.24 12.24 9.60
N ARG A 95 6.30 11.64 10.33
CA ARG A 95 5.02 11.19 9.78
C ARG A 95 4.24 12.35 9.16
N LYS A 96 4.14 13.48 9.86
CA LYS A 96 3.43 14.65 9.37
C LYS A 96 4.05 15.17 8.07
N GLN A 97 5.36 15.37 8.05
CA GLN A 97 6.06 15.89 6.88
C GLN A 97 5.86 14.98 5.66
N LEU A 98 6.11 13.68 5.82
CA LEU A 98 5.94 12.73 4.73
C LEU A 98 4.48 12.65 4.25
N ASN A 99 3.50 12.73 5.15
CA ASN A 99 2.08 12.79 4.75
C ASN A 99 1.77 14.06 3.95
N ASP A 100 2.28 15.22 4.37
CA ASP A 100 2.09 16.46 3.63
C ASP A 100 2.69 16.36 2.22
N ASP A 101 3.88 15.76 2.09
CA ASP A 101 4.58 15.56 0.81
C ASP A 101 3.85 14.53 -0.09
N LEU A 102 3.35 13.44 0.48
CA LEU A 102 2.52 12.46 -0.24
C LEU A 102 1.21 13.07 -0.75
N ILE A 103 0.56 13.91 0.06
CA ILE A 103 -0.66 14.62 -0.33
C ILE A 103 -0.35 15.61 -1.46
N ALA A 104 0.75 16.35 -1.37
CA ALA A 104 1.18 17.25 -2.44
C ALA A 104 1.48 16.50 -3.74
N TYR A 105 2.24 15.40 -3.66
CA TYR A 105 2.58 14.56 -4.80
C TYR A 105 1.34 13.99 -5.49
N THR A 106 0.42 13.40 -4.72
CA THR A 106 -0.79 12.78 -5.26
C THR A 106 -1.70 13.81 -5.95
N ARG A 107 -1.85 15.01 -5.37
CA ARG A 107 -2.58 16.13 -5.99
C ARG A 107 -1.93 16.59 -7.29
N ALA A 108 -0.61 16.77 -7.30
CA ALA A 108 0.13 17.21 -8.49
C ALA A 108 0.03 16.19 -9.65
N ASN A 109 -0.07 14.90 -9.33
CA ASN A 109 -0.20 13.82 -10.30
C ASN A 109 -1.65 13.44 -10.62
N GLY A 110 -2.65 14.19 -10.12
CA GLY A 110 -4.07 13.93 -10.38
C GLY A 110 -4.57 12.59 -9.82
N MET A 111 -3.89 12.03 -8.83
CA MET A 111 -4.26 10.79 -8.19
C MET A 111 -5.47 11.01 -7.29
N LYS A 112 -6.49 10.16 -7.45
CA LYS A 112 -7.73 10.25 -6.69
C LYS A 112 -7.79 9.14 -5.66
N SER A 113 -8.27 9.49 -4.47
CA SER A 113 -8.69 8.52 -3.47
C SER A 113 -9.99 7.85 -3.89
N PHE A 114 -10.21 6.64 -3.40
CA PHE A 114 -11.48 5.93 -3.48
C PHE A 114 -12.58 6.66 -2.68
N ASP A 115 -12.20 7.29 -1.57
CA ASP A 115 -13.06 8.15 -0.76
C ASP A 115 -12.59 9.60 -0.87
N ALA A 116 -13.49 10.51 -1.25
CA ALA A 116 -13.17 11.92 -1.44
C ALA A 116 -12.76 12.65 -0.14
N ASP A 117 -13.16 12.11 1.02
CA ASP A 117 -12.82 12.66 2.33
C ASP A 117 -11.43 12.20 2.81
N GLU A 118 -10.80 11.25 2.11
CA GLU A 118 -9.49 10.71 2.43
C GLU A 118 -8.43 11.11 1.39
N PRO A 119 -7.15 11.29 1.79
CA PRO A 119 -6.07 11.49 0.82
C PRO A 119 -5.87 10.24 -0.04
N ALA A 120 -5.28 10.36 -1.23
CA ALA A 120 -5.02 9.17 -2.05
C ALA A 120 -3.96 8.24 -1.43
N MET A 121 -2.99 8.80 -0.71
CA MET A 121 -1.96 8.04 0.02
C MET A 121 -1.80 8.59 1.43
N LEU A 122 -1.51 7.69 2.38
CA LEU A 122 -1.36 8.02 3.79
C LEU A 122 -0.39 7.07 4.47
N ILE A 123 0.48 7.60 5.33
CA ILE A 123 1.27 6.80 6.28
C ILE A 123 0.35 6.28 7.38
N THR A 124 0.24 4.97 7.48
CA THR A 124 -0.58 4.28 8.49
C THR A 124 0.18 4.00 9.76
N ASP A 125 1.46 3.65 9.66
CA ASP A 125 2.33 3.46 10.82
C ASP A 125 3.79 3.80 10.48
N LEU A 126 4.57 4.11 11.51
CA LEU A 126 5.98 4.45 11.42
C LEU A 126 6.66 4.03 12.71
N TRP A 127 7.64 3.13 12.67
CA TRP A 127 8.39 2.71 13.86
C TRP A 127 9.88 2.56 13.56
N PHE A 128 10.70 2.73 14.60
CA PHE A 128 12.14 2.54 14.49
C PHE A 128 12.50 1.11 14.86
N ASP A 129 13.42 0.51 14.10
CA ASP A 129 13.97 -0.80 14.42
C ASP A 129 14.88 -0.69 15.66
N ASN A 130 14.67 -1.59 16.64
CA ASN A 130 15.42 -1.58 17.90
C ASN A 130 16.84 -2.16 17.76
N LYS A 131 17.15 -2.83 16.65
CA LYS A 131 18.42 -3.55 16.43
C LYS A 131 19.22 -2.97 15.28
N GLN A 132 18.56 -2.40 14.29
CA GLN A 132 19.18 -1.79 13.11
C GLN A 132 18.82 -0.31 13.03
N PRO A 133 19.67 0.55 12.45
CA PRO A 133 19.35 1.96 12.24
C PRO A 133 18.40 2.11 11.02
N LEU A 134 17.21 1.50 11.12
CA LEU A 134 16.16 1.54 10.11
C LEU A 134 14.90 2.17 10.71
N VAL A 135 14.20 2.96 9.92
CA VAL A 135 12.81 3.31 10.16
C VAL A 135 11.94 2.50 9.19
N HIS A 136 10.91 1.88 9.73
CA HIS A 136 9.88 1.20 8.96
C HIS A 136 8.68 2.13 8.84
N ILE A 137 8.15 2.26 7.63
CA ILE A 137 7.05 3.17 7.30
C ILE A 137 6.04 2.42 6.45
N ASP A 138 4.82 2.30 6.97
CA ASP A 138 3.70 1.71 6.26
C ASP A 138 2.90 2.81 5.56
N VAL A 139 2.66 2.62 4.26
CA VAL A 139 1.93 3.56 3.40
C VAL A 139 0.75 2.83 2.76
N ALA A 140 -0.46 3.34 2.98
CA ALA A 140 -1.67 2.90 2.30
C ALA A 140 -1.94 3.76 1.05
N HIS A 141 -2.34 3.11 -0.05
CA HIS A 141 -2.87 3.76 -1.24
C HIS A 141 -4.36 3.48 -1.37
N ILE A 142 -5.18 4.46 -1.04
CA ILE A 142 -6.63 4.34 -0.89
C ILE A 142 -7.26 4.41 -2.29
N CYS A 143 -7.08 3.36 -3.09
CA CYS A 143 -7.62 3.28 -4.46
C CYS A 143 -8.73 2.24 -4.64
N ASN A 144 -9.11 1.55 -3.56
CA ASN A 144 -10.21 0.58 -3.52
C ASN A 144 -10.90 0.55 -2.15
N ALA A 145 -12.02 -0.15 -2.07
CA ALA A 145 -12.84 -0.26 -0.86
C ALA A 145 -12.13 -1.07 0.24
N GLU A 146 -11.33 -2.05 -0.13
CA GLU A 146 -10.60 -2.94 0.77
C GLU A 146 -9.55 -2.16 1.57
N THR A 147 -8.81 -1.25 0.91
CA THR A 147 -7.83 -0.40 1.59
C THR A 147 -8.51 0.64 2.48
N LEU A 148 -9.66 1.19 2.06
CA LEU A 148 -10.44 2.10 2.90
C LEU A 148 -10.95 1.38 4.16
N SER A 149 -11.45 0.16 4.01
CA SER A 149 -11.95 -0.65 5.13
C SER A 149 -10.83 -0.97 6.12
N TYR A 150 -9.66 -1.38 5.60
CA TYR A 150 -8.44 -1.55 6.39
C TYR A 150 -8.08 -0.30 7.21
N LEU A 151 -8.20 0.90 6.63
CA LEU A 151 -7.94 2.14 7.38
C LEU A 151 -8.95 2.40 8.49
N HIS A 152 -10.22 2.11 8.27
CA HIS A 152 -11.23 2.22 9.32
C HIS A 152 -10.95 1.25 10.46
N ASP A 153 -10.56 0.01 10.14
CA ASP A 153 -10.19 -0.99 11.14
C ASP A 153 -8.97 -0.54 11.96
N LEU A 154 -7.93 -0.01 11.31
CA LEU A 154 -6.76 0.54 12.00
C LEU A 154 -7.10 1.69 12.94
N ARG A 155 -7.99 2.61 12.52
CA ARG A 155 -8.42 3.73 13.38
C ARG A 155 -9.16 3.24 14.61
N CYS A 156 -9.99 2.21 14.47
CA CYS A 156 -10.65 1.58 15.61
C CYS A 156 -9.64 0.95 16.57
N LEU A 157 -8.60 0.27 16.06
CA LEU A 157 -7.55 -0.32 16.88
C LEU A 157 -6.72 0.75 17.60
N ASN A 158 -6.28 1.80 16.92
CA ASN A 158 -5.47 2.87 17.49
C ASN A 158 -6.24 3.74 18.51
N GLN A 159 -7.57 3.68 18.55
CA GLN A 159 -8.39 4.32 19.58
C GLN A 159 -8.47 3.50 20.88
N LEU A 160 -8.05 2.23 20.85
CA LEU A 160 -8.05 1.33 22.00
C LEU A 160 -6.71 1.35 22.78
N ASP A 161 -5.68 2.00 22.23
CA ASP A 161 -4.38 2.25 22.85
C ASP A 161 -4.32 3.63 23.53
#